data_AF-A0A2T2RT60-F1
#
_entry.id   AF-A0A2T2RT60-F1
#
_cell.length_a   1.000
_cell.length_b   1.000
_cell.length_c   1.000
_cell.angle_alpha   90.00
_cell.angle_beta   90.00
_cell.angle_gamma   90.00
#
_symmetry.space_group_name_H-M   'P 1'
#
loop_
_entity.id
_entity.type
_entity.pdbx_description
1 polymer ?
#
loop_
_entity_poly.entity_id
_entity_poly.type
_entity_poly.pdbx_seq_one_letter_code
_entity_poly.pdbx_strand_id
1 'polypeptide(L)'
;MNNLTAPKQKYERFKELFARSRQRYLDSGGNPRSCPSGLKGDDYRTDEERQELFTLGRELGRVRIIGDDFHTAGRSWKISK
;
A
#
# COMPACT_ATOMS: atom_id res chain seq x y z
N MET A 1 -0.16 -17.89 8.42
CA MET A 1 -0.08 -16.74 7.49
C MET A 1 0.78 -17.17 6.32
N ASN A 2 0.19 -17.27 5.12
CA ASN A 2 0.89 -17.81 3.95
C ASN A 2 2.00 -16.83 3.51
N ASN A 3 3.24 -17.27 3.62
CA ASN A 3 4.40 -16.56 3.07
C ASN A 3 4.26 -16.52 1.53
N LEU A 4 3.72 -15.42 0.98
CA LEU A 4 3.75 -15.17 -0.46
C LEU A 4 5.23 -14.98 -0.85
N THR A 5 5.90 -16.02 -1.34
CA THR A 5 7.35 -15.99 -1.57
C THR A 5 7.72 -15.32 -2.88
N ALA A 6 6.83 -15.33 -3.88
CA ALA A 6 7.09 -14.72 -5.18
C ALA A 6 6.68 -13.23 -5.23
N PRO A 7 7.53 -12.31 -5.74
CA PRO A 7 7.17 -10.90 -5.93
C PRO A 7 5.87 -10.69 -6.71
N LYS A 8 5.58 -11.57 -7.67
CA LYS A 8 4.34 -11.56 -8.44
C LYS A 8 3.11 -11.80 -7.55
N GLN A 9 3.17 -12.75 -6.63
CA GLN A 9 2.06 -13.04 -5.71
C GLN A 9 1.82 -11.88 -4.73
N LYS A 10 2.88 -11.28 -4.20
CA LYS A 10 2.79 -10.06 -3.37
C LYS A 10 2.15 -8.91 -4.15
N TYR A 11 2.51 -8.74 -5.42
CA TYR A 11 1.94 -7.71 -6.28
C TYR A 11 0.45 -7.96 -6.60
N GLU A 12 0.06 -9.21 -6.88
CA GLU A 12 -1.36 -9.55 -7.04
C GLU A 12 -2.15 -9.25 -5.77
N ARG A 13 -1.63 -9.65 -4.61
CA ARG A 13 -2.26 -9.35 -3.32
C ARG A 13 -2.38 -7.85 -3.07
N PHE A 14 -1.33 -7.10 -3.41
CA PHE A 14 -1.33 -5.64 -3.33
C PHE A 14 -2.46 -5.05 -4.19
N LYS A 15 -2.61 -5.50 -5.45
CA LYS A 15 -3.71 -5.07 -6.33
C LYS A 15 -5.09 -5.43 -5.80
N GLU A 16 -5.26 -6.62 -5.21
CA GLU A 16 -6.53 -7.04 -4.61
C GLU A 16 -6.98 -6.09 -3.50
N LEU A 17 -6.06 -5.63 -2.64
CA LEU A 17 -6.36 -4.68 -1.57
C LEU A 17 -6.85 -3.33 -2.13
N PHE A 18 -6.25 -2.86 -3.24
CA PHE A 18 -6.73 -1.67 -3.95
C PHE A 18 -8.10 -1.88 -4.58
N ALA A 19 -8.34 -3.03 -5.21
CA ALA A 19 -9.61 -3.35 -5.83
C ALA A 19 -10.76 -3.39 -4.80
N ARG A 20 -10.53 -4.03 -3.63
CA ARG A 20 -11.51 -4.10 -2.54
C ARG A 20 -11.84 -2.73 -1.96
N SER A 21 -10.82 -1.91 -1.68
CA SER A 21 -11.02 -0.54 -1.20
C SER A 21 -11.75 0.32 -2.23
N ARG A 22 -11.43 0.18 -3.52
CA ARG A 22 -12.13 0.85 -4.61
C ARG A 22 -13.59 0.42 -4.70
N GLN A 23 -13.89 -0.86 -4.57
CA GLN A 23 -15.27 -1.34 -4.60
C GLN A 23 -16.07 -0.72 -3.45
N ARG A 24 -15.56 -0.76 -2.23
CA ARG A 24 -16.21 -0.13 -1.05
C ARG A 24 -16.42 1.37 -1.23
N TYR A 25 -15.47 2.07 -1.83
CA TYR A 25 -15.62 3.50 -2.18
C TYR A 25 -16.82 3.72 -3.10
N LEU A 26 -16.93 2.95 -4.18
CA LEU A 26 -18.03 3.06 -5.15
C LEU A 26 -19.38 2.67 -4.53
N ASP A 27 -19.41 1.62 -3.72
CA ASP A 27 -20.61 1.15 -3.00
C ASP A 27 -21.15 2.22 -2.03
N SER A 28 -20.27 3.07 -1.50
CA SER A 28 -20.66 4.20 -0.63
C SER A 28 -21.16 5.44 -1.39
N GLY A 29 -21.26 5.39 -2.72
CA GLY A 29 -21.62 6.54 -3.56
C GLY A 29 -20.42 7.37 -4.02
N GLY A 30 -19.20 6.85 -3.88
CA GLY A 30 -17.98 7.49 -4.35
C GLY A 30 -17.98 7.75 -5.86
N ASN A 31 -17.28 8.79 -6.31
CA ASN A 31 -17.21 9.18 -7.71
C ASN A 31 -16.37 8.17 -8.53
N PRO A 32 -16.93 7.50 -9.55
CA PRO A 32 -16.19 6.55 -10.38
C PRO A 32 -14.98 7.14 -11.11
N ARG A 33 -14.95 8.46 -11.32
CA ARG A 33 -13.85 9.20 -11.95
C ARG A 33 -12.81 9.72 -10.96
N SER A 34 -13.03 9.50 -9.66
CA SER A 34 -12.10 9.90 -8.60
C SER A 34 -11.59 8.67 -7.85
N CYS A 35 -10.51 8.89 -7.10
CA CYS A 35 -10.04 7.96 -6.10
C CYS A 35 -10.36 8.52 -4.70
N PRO A 36 -10.51 7.64 -3.70
CA PRO A 36 -10.49 8.06 -2.29
C PRO A 36 -9.17 8.78 -1.94
N SER A 37 -9.16 9.66 -0.94
CA SER A 37 -7.97 10.46 -0.59
C SER A 37 -6.76 9.63 -0.15
N GLY A 38 -7.00 8.39 0.28
CA GLY A 38 -5.96 7.52 0.82
C GLY A 38 -5.62 7.79 2.29
N LEU A 39 -6.28 8.75 2.93
CA LEU A 39 -6.17 9.00 4.37
C LEU A 39 -6.93 7.93 5.17
N LYS A 40 -6.44 7.63 6.38
CA LYS A 40 -7.16 6.71 7.30
C LYS A 40 -8.57 7.23 7.54
N GLY A 41 -9.57 6.39 7.26
CA GLY A 41 -10.99 6.73 7.40
C GLY A 41 -11.66 7.18 6.10
N ASP A 42 -10.88 7.56 5.08
CA ASP A 42 -11.37 7.92 3.75
C ASP A 42 -10.68 7.08 2.64
N ASP A 43 -9.95 6.04 3.03
CA ASP A 43 -9.28 5.10 2.12
C ASP A 43 -10.06 3.80 1.94
N TYR A 44 -11.21 3.65 2.63
CA TYR A 44 -12.11 2.52 2.55
C TYR A 44 -11.39 1.18 2.80
N ARG A 45 -10.45 1.19 3.75
CA ARG A 45 -9.67 0.03 4.20
C ARG A 45 -9.83 -0.18 5.70
N THR A 46 -9.83 -1.45 6.11
CA THR A 46 -9.68 -1.78 7.53
C THR A 46 -8.25 -1.51 7.99
N ASP A 47 -8.03 -1.50 9.31
CA ASP A 47 -6.70 -1.27 9.86
C ASP A 47 -5.74 -2.42 9.50
N GLU A 48 -6.24 -3.66 9.39
CA GLU A 48 -5.47 -4.83 8.98
C GLU A 48 -5.06 -4.74 7.51
N GLU A 49 -6.00 -4.37 6.62
CA GLU A 49 -5.70 -4.20 5.19
C GLU A 49 -4.68 -3.08 4.97
N ARG A 50 -4.76 -2.01 5.76
CA ARG A 50 -3.79 -0.92 5.71
C ARG A 50 -2.40 -1.39 6.14
N GLN A 51 -2.32 -2.15 7.24
CA GLN A 51 -1.06 -2.73 7.72
C GLN A 51 -0.45 -3.71 6.69
N GLU A 52 -1.28 -4.55 6.07
CA GLU A 52 -0.87 -5.47 5.01
C GLU A 52 -0.35 -4.71 3.79
N LEU A 53 -1.06 -3.66 3.36
CA LEU A 53 -0.68 -2.82 2.22
C LEU A 53 0.64 -2.09 2.45
N PHE A 54 0.89 -1.57 3.66
CA PHE A 54 2.18 -0.98 4.01
C PHE A 54 3.31 -2.01 4.00
N THR A 55 3.06 -3.21 4.52
CA THR A 55 4.05 -4.29 4.54
C THR A 55 4.41 -4.72 3.12
N LEU A 56 3.41 -5.03 2.29
CA LEU A 56 3.60 -5.40 0.88
C LEU A 56 4.26 -4.27 0.09
N GLY A 57 3.84 -3.02 0.29
CA GLY A 57 4.41 -1.85 -0.38
C GLY A 57 5.89 -1.67 -0.08
N ARG A 58 6.32 -1.85 1.18
CA ARG A 58 7.74 -1.78 1.56
C ARG A 58 8.56 -2.88 0.90
N GLU A 59 8.05 -4.11 0.90
CA GLU A 59 8.74 -5.25 0.27
C GLU A 59 8.85 -5.09 -1.25
N LEU A 60 7.75 -4.72 -1.92
CA LEU A 60 7.69 -4.52 -3.37
C LEU A 60 8.54 -3.33 -3.82
N GLY A 61 8.51 -2.23 -3.06
CA GLY A 61 9.34 -1.04 -3.32
C GLY A 61 10.82 -1.22 -2.98
N ARG A 62 11.20 -2.37 -2.38
CA ARG A 62 12.53 -2.62 -1.83
C ARG A 62 12.95 -1.51 -0.86
N VAL A 63 11.99 -1.02 -0.07
CA VAL A 63 12.17 0.07 0.87
C VAL A 63 13.04 -0.39 2.02
N ARG A 64 14.12 0.35 2.31
CA ARG A 64 15.00 0.11 3.45
C ARG A 64 15.29 1.44 4.14
N ILE A 65 15.30 1.44 5.47
CA ILE A 65 15.76 2.59 6.25
C ILE A 65 17.11 2.18 6.84
N ILE A 66 18.17 2.92 6.51
CA ILE A 66 19.53 2.68 6.98
C ILE A 66 20.02 3.98 7.63
N GLY A 67 20.11 4.00 8.95
CA GLY A 67 20.36 5.25 9.68
C GLY A 67 19.26 6.28 9.41
N ASP A 68 19.65 7.46 8.95
CA ASP A 68 18.75 8.56 8.56
C ASP A 68 18.39 8.55 7.06
N ASP A 69 18.76 7.51 6.31
CA ASP A 69 18.53 7.40 4.87
C ASP A 69 17.38 6.44 4.54
N PHE A 70 16.44 6.94 3.74
CA PHE A 70 15.37 6.18 3.11
C PHE A 70 15.82 5.71 1.73
N HIS A 71 15.94 4.39 1.53
CA HIS A 71 16.32 3.78 0.26
C HIS A 71 15.11 3.12 -0.40
N THR A 72 14.88 3.36 -1.69
CA THR A 72 13.84 2.69 -2.50
C THR A 72 14.24 2.66 -3.97
N ALA A 73 13.96 1.55 -4.68
CA ALA A 73 14.17 1.42 -6.13
C ALA A 73 15.51 1.98 -6.68
N GLY A 74 16.61 1.83 -5.93
CA GLY A 74 17.95 2.30 -6.33
C GLY A 74 18.23 3.78 -6.07
N ARG A 75 17.32 4.51 -5.42
CA ARG A 75 17.50 5.90 -4.96
C ARG A 75 17.48 5.97 -3.44
N SER A 76 18.12 6.99 -2.89
CA SER A 76 18.14 7.25 -1.45
C SER A 76 17.91 8.72 -1.14
N TRP A 77 17.20 8.99 -0.04
CA TRP A 77 16.81 10.32 0.41
C TRP A 77 17.08 10.43 1.90
N LYS A 78 17.57 11.58 2.36
CA LYS A 78 17.67 11.85 3.80
C LYS A 78 16.29 12.11 4.38
N ILE A 79 15.98 11.43 5.47
CA ILE A 79 14.79 11.71 6.27
C ILE A 79 15.13 12.94 7.11
N SER A 80 14.69 14.12 6.66
CA SER A 80 14.78 15.33 7.51
C SER A 80 13.87 15.13 8.72
N LYS A 81 14.44 15.33 9.91
CA LYS A 81 13.67 15.50 11.14
C LYS A 81 12.84 16.77 11.09
#